data_AF-A0A1S7LE84-F1
#
_entry.id   AF-A0A1S7LE84-F1
#
_cell.length_a   1.000
_cell.length_b   1.000
_cell.length_c   1.000
_cell.angle_alpha   90.00
_cell.angle_beta   90.00
_cell.angle_gamma   90.00
#
_symmetry.space_group_name_H-M   'P 1'
#
loop_
_entity.id
_entity.type
_entity.pdbx_description
1 polymer ?
#
loop_
_entity_poly.entity_id
_entity_poly.type
_entity_poly.pdbx_seq_one_letter_code
_entity_poly.pdbx_strand_id
1 'polypeptide(L)'
;MAKPLFKIWSLFFLFFGWATGALATVVDTGQTHCYDNRQQTPCPAVGEPFYGQDAHYAAAQPRYRDGGGGTVHDLNTGLVWSKRVDARKLSLLEAQPLAKAMTLGGYSDWRVPSIKELYSLIDFRGNTGFGGAPMGGGSVPDNAIPFINTDSFDFRFGDLTAGERYIDAQWLTTTHYVSTTMDGAKTLFGVNFADGRIKGYGYHHPNRRRPEKKFYVRYVRGTPYGDNDFIDRGDGTVLDRSTGLVWMKRDSGAGMDWQQALAFCEGSTHAAKGDWRLPNAKELQGIVDYRRSPDSSRSAALDPLLQISSITNEAGQRDYPYFWSSTTHQDGPRPAAQAVYVAFGRALGRMYGEVMDVHGAGAQRSDPKANFGGRFGGQQERFRGPQGDALRIENHVRCVRGGGVKAVRQPVATATSGYPHTLRIEGETRTSGGSQRRGALGRGMGPGGFDPFEGDGGGQGGAARFVQRLDRNSDGKISRWEFDGPSGHFDRFDRNGDGFISADEAPSGPPPGRGGFGGPLGGGPSGGGFGGPPGGGGFF
;
A
#
# COMPACT_ATOMS: atom_id res chain seq x y z
N MET A 1 47.88 -76.05 -17.09
CA MET A 1 48.02 -74.78 -17.83
C MET A 1 46.86 -73.88 -17.45
N ALA A 2 47.10 -72.82 -16.67
CA ALA A 2 46.09 -71.82 -16.33
C ALA A 2 46.72 -70.43 -16.51
N LYS A 3 46.09 -69.59 -17.33
CA LYS A 3 46.51 -68.21 -17.65
C LYS A 3 46.00 -67.24 -16.58
N PRO A 4 46.69 -66.12 -16.29
CA PRO A 4 46.21 -65.11 -15.35
C PRO A 4 45.24 -64.13 -16.04
N LEU A 5 44.23 -63.69 -15.28
CA LEU A 5 43.22 -62.70 -15.64
C LEU A 5 43.78 -61.27 -15.46
N PHE A 6 43.75 -60.45 -16.51
CA PHE A 6 43.96 -59.01 -16.45
C PHE A 6 42.66 -58.31 -15.99
N LYS A 7 42.74 -57.50 -14.93
CA LYS A 7 41.67 -56.57 -14.54
C LYS A 7 41.89 -55.22 -15.21
N ILE A 8 40.95 -54.79 -16.04
CA ILE A 8 40.87 -53.44 -16.61
C ILE A 8 40.12 -52.56 -15.60
N TRP A 9 40.71 -51.42 -15.23
CA TRP A 9 40.05 -50.37 -14.45
C TRP A 9 39.45 -49.35 -15.43
N SER A 10 38.13 -49.21 -15.45
CA SER A 10 37.44 -48.14 -16.17
C SER A 10 37.32 -46.91 -15.27
N LEU A 11 38.00 -45.82 -15.61
CA LEU A 11 37.77 -44.50 -15.01
C LEU A 11 36.44 -43.93 -15.54
N PHE A 12 35.48 -43.69 -14.65
CA PHE A 12 34.30 -42.88 -14.93
C PHE A 12 34.65 -41.40 -14.70
N PHE A 13 34.70 -40.60 -15.76
CA PHE A 13 34.70 -39.14 -15.66
C PHE A 13 33.26 -38.67 -15.47
N LEU A 14 32.92 -38.25 -14.24
CA LEU A 14 31.69 -37.50 -13.96
C LEU A 14 31.86 -36.06 -14.46
N PHE A 15 31.24 -35.74 -15.60
CA PHE A 15 31.04 -34.35 -16.01
C PHE A 15 29.99 -33.72 -15.10
N PHE A 16 30.42 -32.92 -14.13
CA PHE A 16 29.54 -31.94 -13.47
C PHE A 16 29.25 -30.81 -14.46
N GLY A 17 28.17 -30.93 -15.21
CA GLY A 17 27.61 -29.82 -15.96
C GLY A 17 27.07 -28.78 -14.99
N TRP A 18 27.74 -27.62 -14.91
CA TRP A 18 27.19 -26.46 -14.22
C TRP A 18 26.07 -25.89 -15.09
N ALA A 19 24.82 -26.24 -14.77
CA ALA A 19 23.69 -25.51 -15.32
C ALA A 19 23.73 -24.09 -14.72
N THR A 20 24.27 -23.12 -15.46
CA THR A 20 24.09 -21.70 -15.16
C THR A 20 22.62 -21.37 -15.43
N GLY A 21 21.76 -21.62 -14.44
CA GLY A 21 20.37 -21.19 -14.49
C GLY A 21 20.31 -19.67 -14.69
N ALA A 22 19.46 -19.21 -15.60
CA ALA A 22 19.23 -17.78 -15.79
C ALA A 22 18.66 -17.19 -14.49
N LEU A 23 19.12 -15.98 -14.13
CA LEU A 23 18.61 -15.26 -12.96
C LEU A 23 17.11 -14.99 -13.11
N ALA A 24 16.34 -15.24 -12.06
CA ALA A 24 14.96 -14.81 -11.95
C ALA A 24 14.92 -13.27 -11.87
N THR A 25 14.14 -12.66 -12.75
CA THR A 25 14.00 -11.20 -12.80
C THR A 25 12.97 -10.75 -11.76
N VAL A 26 13.38 -9.92 -10.79
CA VAL A 26 12.44 -9.26 -9.90
C VAL A 26 11.71 -8.15 -10.67
N VAL A 27 10.40 -8.32 -10.83
CA VAL A 27 9.55 -7.32 -11.48
C VAL A 27 9.55 -6.04 -10.66
N ASP A 28 9.64 -4.89 -11.33
CA ASP A 28 9.56 -3.56 -10.71
C ASP A 28 8.13 -3.28 -10.18
N THR A 29 8.00 -2.32 -9.27
CA THR A 29 6.70 -1.92 -8.71
C THR A 29 5.87 -1.07 -9.69
N GLY A 30 6.50 -0.51 -10.71
CA GLY A 30 5.92 0.40 -11.68
C GLY A 30 5.97 1.87 -11.23
N GLN A 31 6.50 2.20 -10.05
CA GLN A 31 6.52 3.58 -9.58
C GLN A 31 7.51 4.45 -10.34
N THR A 32 6.99 5.53 -10.93
CA THR A 32 7.77 6.52 -11.69
C THR A 32 7.67 7.93 -11.10
N HIS A 33 7.10 8.07 -9.91
CA HIS A 33 6.95 9.35 -9.23
C HIS A 33 7.60 9.30 -7.86
N CYS A 34 8.09 10.46 -7.43
CA CYS A 34 8.65 10.63 -6.10
C CYS A 34 7.64 11.34 -5.20
N TYR A 35 7.80 11.09 -3.91
CA TYR A 35 6.87 11.55 -2.89
C TYR A 35 7.64 12.02 -1.66
N ASP A 36 7.10 13.02 -0.98
CA ASP A 36 7.50 13.32 0.39
C ASP A 36 6.61 12.54 1.37
N ASN A 37 6.54 13.02 2.61
CA ASN A 37 5.72 12.45 3.67
C ASN A 37 4.20 12.58 3.42
N ARG A 38 3.73 13.42 2.50
CA ARG A 38 2.32 13.82 2.38
C ARG A 38 1.78 13.78 0.96
N GLN A 39 2.61 14.04 -0.04
CA GLN A 39 2.18 14.29 -1.42
C GLN A 39 3.22 13.82 -2.44
N GLN A 40 2.81 13.83 -3.70
CA GLN A 40 3.73 13.67 -4.83
C GLN A 40 4.56 14.95 -5.00
N THR A 41 5.84 14.77 -5.33
CA THR A 41 6.80 15.85 -5.56
C THR A 41 7.62 15.57 -6.83
N PRO A 42 8.31 16.58 -7.38
CA PRO A 42 9.45 16.30 -8.24
C PRO A 42 10.44 15.37 -7.54
N CYS A 43 11.16 14.54 -8.32
CA CYS A 43 12.17 13.66 -7.75
C CYS A 43 13.37 14.48 -7.23
N PRO A 44 13.75 14.32 -5.96
CA PRO A 44 14.85 15.05 -5.35
C PRO A 44 16.21 14.67 -5.99
N ALA A 45 17.17 15.59 -5.92
CA ALA A 45 18.54 15.33 -6.35
C ALA A 45 19.30 14.48 -5.32
N VAL A 46 20.45 13.91 -5.74
CA VAL A 46 21.34 13.16 -4.85
C VAL A 46 21.72 14.03 -3.65
N GLY A 47 21.52 13.51 -2.43
CA GLY A 47 21.82 14.20 -1.18
C GLY A 47 20.69 15.07 -0.63
N GLU A 48 19.61 15.29 -1.38
CA GLU A 48 18.42 15.97 -0.89
C GLU A 48 17.52 15.01 -0.08
N PRO A 49 16.69 15.54 0.84
CA PRO A 49 15.67 14.75 1.54
C PRO A 49 14.82 13.92 0.57
N PHE A 50 14.52 12.67 0.97
CA PHE A 50 13.76 11.71 0.19
C PHE A 50 14.42 11.23 -1.13
N TYR A 51 15.70 11.49 -1.37
CA TYR A 51 16.45 10.78 -2.42
C TYR A 51 16.56 9.28 -2.11
N GLY A 52 16.60 8.41 -3.14
CA GLY A 52 16.73 6.96 -2.97
C GLY A 52 15.41 6.16 -2.96
N GLN A 53 14.28 6.81 -3.28
CA GLN A 53 12.98 6.15 -3.47
C GLN A 53 12.98 5.19 -4.66
N ASP A 54 11.96 4.33 -4.76
CA ASP A 54 11.74 3.38 -5.86
C ASP A 54 11.92 4.02 -7.25
N ALA A 55 11.31 5.19 -7.45
CA ALA A 55 11.38 5.99 -8.65
C ALA A 55 12.80 6.45 -9.07
N HIS A 56 13.79 6.41 -8.18
CA HIS A 56 15.19 6.71 -8.52
C HIS A 56 15.92 5.49 -9.09
N TYR A 57 15.28 4.33 -9.18
CA TYR A 57 15.89 3.07 -9.54
C TYR A 57 15.12 2.39 -10.66
N ALA A 58 15.74 2.30 -11.84
CA ALA A 58 15.19 1.54 -12.95
C ALA A 58 15.48 0.04 -12.77
N ALA A 59 14.44 -0.73 -12.48
CA ALA A 59 14.44 -2.19 -12.57
C ALA A 59 13.57 -2.69 -13.74
N ALA A 60 13.33 -4.01 -13.79
CA ALA A 60 12.56 -4.64 -14.86
C ALA A 60 11.07 -4.28 -14.77
N GLN A 61 10.66 -3.23 -15.48
CA GLN A 61 9.27 -2.78 -15.56
C GLN A 61 8.32 -3.93 -15.94
N PRO A 62 7.08 -3.98 -15.39
CA PRO A 62 6.10 -5.01 -15.77
C PRO A 62 5.89 -5.07 -17.28
N ARG A 63 6.05 -6.27 -17.86
CA ARG A 63 5.90 -6.49 -19.31
C ARG A 63 5.07 -7.72 -19.58
N TYR A 64 3.94 -7.50 -20.23
CA TYR A 64 2.97 -8.55 -20.54
C TYR A 64 2.71 -8.60 -22.04
N ARG A 65 2.41 -9.79 -22.54
CA ARG A 65 1.97 -10.02 -23.91
C ARG A 65 0.71 -10.87 -23.91
N ASP A 66 -0.30 -10.48 -24.68
CA ASP A 66 -1.46 -11.33 -24.91
C ASP A 66 -1.03 -12.62 -25.63
N GLY A 67 -1.32 -13.78 -25.03
CA GLY A 67 -1.01 -15.08 -25.61
C GLY A 67 -2.10 -15.61 -26.54
N GLY A 68 -3.24 -14.92 -26.62
CA GLY A 68 -4.45 -15.47 -27.21
C GLY A 68 -5.09 -16.54 -26.32
N GLY A 69 -6.28 -17.00 -26.70
CA GLY A 69 -6.98 -18.09 -26.01
C GLY A 69 -7.25 -17.83 -24.52
N GLY A 70 -7.31 -16.57 -24.10
CA GLY A 70 -7.54 -16.16 -22.71
C GLY A 70 -6.30 -16.19 -21.81
N THR A 71 -5.09 -16.13 -22.38
CA THR A 71 -3.83 -16.19 -21.63
C THR A 71 -3.01 -14.89 -21.73
N VAL A 72 -2.18 -14.63 -20.71
CA VAL A 72 -1.23 -13.53 -20.66
C VAL A 72 0.16 -14.08 -20.35
N HIS A 73 1.14 -13.79 -21.20
CA HIS A 73 2.54 -14.10 -20.93
C HIS A 73 3.19 -12.97 -20.15
N ASP A 74 3.74 -13.29 -18.99
CA ASP A 74 4.64 -12.40 -18.25
C ASP A 74 6.05 -12.56 -18.77
N LEU A 75 6.57 -11.51 -19.41
CA LEU A 75 7.87 -11.53 -20.08
C LEU A 75 9.05 -11.37 -19.12
N ASN A 76 8.80 -11.03 -17.85
CA ASN A 76 9.83 -10.92 -16.82
C ASN A 76 9.97 -12.23 -16.05
N THR A 77 8.85 -12.81 -15.60
CA THR A 77 8.88 -14.04 -14.80
C THR A 77 8.90 -15.31 -15.66
N GLY A 78 8.51 -15.20 -16.94
CA GLY A 78 8.32 -16.35 -17.84
C GLY A 78 7.03 -17.13 -17.56
N LEU A 79 6.24 -16.72 -16.57
CA LEU A 79 4.96 -17.33 -16.24
C LEU A 79 3.89 -17.03 -17.30
N VAL A 80 2.93 -17.93 -17.42
CA VAL A 80 1.72 -17.70 -18.22
C VAL A 80 0.51 -17.73 -17.29
N TRP A 81 -0.36 -16.74 -17.45
CA TRP A 81 -1.47 -16.45 -16.57
C TRP A 81 -2.81 -16.56 -17.30
N SER A 82 -3.86 -16.99 -16.59
CA SER A 82 -5.23 -16.79 -17.08
C SER A 82 -5.55 -15.30 -17.09
N LYS A 83 -6.15 -14.79 -18.18
CA LYS A 83 -6.50 -13.37 -18.35
C LYS A 83 -7.76 -12.97 -17.58
N ARG A 84 -8.77 -13.83 -17.62
CA ARG A 84 -10.08 -13.61 -16.97
C ARG A 84 -10.00 -13.82 -15.47
N VAL A 85 -10.89 -13.12 -14.76
CA VAL A 85 -11.25 -13.40 -13.38
C VAL A 85 -12.44 -14.36 -13.35
N ASP A 86 -12.41 -15.37 -12.48
CA ASP A 86 -13.62 -16.13 -12.18
C ASP A 86 -14.49 -15.28 -11.24
N ALA A 87 -15.66 -14.87 -11.73
CA ALA A 87 -16.62 -14.09 -10.95
C ALA A 87 -17.13 -14.89 -9.73
N ARG A 88 -17.07 -16.23 -9.79
CA ARG A 88 -17.33 -17.07 -8.64
C ARG A 88 -16.09 -17.03 -7.76
N LYS A 89 -16.24 -16.49 -6.55
CA LYS A 89 -15.22 -16.66 -5.54
C LYS A 89 -15.16 -18.12 -5.14
N LEU A 90 -13.95 -18.67 -5.02
CA LEU A 90 -13.70 -20.08 -4.69
C LEU A 90 -12.86 -20.20 -3.42
N SER A 91 -13.06 -21.29 -2.67
CA SER A 91 -12.11 -21.70 -1.64
C SER A 91 -10.90 -22.39 -2.29
N LEU A 92 -9.82 -22.57 -1.53
CA LEU A 92 -8.63 -23.29 -2.02
C LEU A 92 -8.96 -24.74 -2.41
N LEU A 93 -9.83 -25.39 -1.63
CA LEU A 93 -10.29 -26.76 -1.87
C LEU A 93 -11.07 -26.89 -3.19
N GLU A 94 -11.84 -25.87 -3.56
CA GLU A 94 -12.59 -25.82 -4.82
C GLU A 94 -11.68 -25.47 -6.02
N ALA A 95 -10.78 -24.49 -5.86
CA ALA A 95 -9.97 -23.96 -6.96
C ALA A 95 -8.86 -24.92 -7.45
N GLN A 96 -8.26 -25.69 -6.56
CA GLN A 96 -7.16 -26.62 -6.91
C GLN A 96 -7.57 -27.70 -7.93
N PRO A 97 -8.66 -28.48 -7.73
CA PRO A 97 -9.08 -29.46 -8.72
C PRO A 97 -9.54 -28.81 -10.02
N LEU A 98 -10.17 -27.62 -9.96
CA LEU A 98 -10.55 -26.87 -11.17
C LEU A 98 -9.33 -26.48 -11.99
N ALA A 99 -8.25 -25.99 -11.35
CA ALA A 99 -7.00 -25.66 -12.04
C ALA A 99 -6.41 -26.89 -12.75
N LYS A 100 -6.36 -28.04 -12.08
CA LYS A 100 -5.81 -29.29 -12.64
C LYS A 100 -6.61 -29.83 -13.83
N ALA A 101 -7.92 -29.59 -13.86
CA ALA A 101 -8.79 -30.02 -14.95
C ALA A 101 -8.89 -28.97 -16.08
N MET A 102 -8.40 -27.75 -15.86
CA MET A 102 -8.57 -26.64 -16.79
C MET A 102 -7.74 -26.84 -18.06
N THR A 103 -8.37 -26.63 -19.22
CA THR A 103 -7.67 -26.41 -20.48
C THR A 103 -7.93 -24.98 -20.96
N LEU A 104 -6.88 -24.17 -21.10
CA LEU A 104 -6.95 -22.76 -21.49
C LEU A 104 -5.75 -22.40 -22.36
N GLY A 105 -5.98 -21.68 -23.47
CA GLY A 105 -4.92 -21.31 -24.40
C GLY A 105 -4.12 -22.49 -24.99
N GLY A 106 -4.71 -23.69 -25.05
CA GLY A 106 -4.03 -24.92 -25.48
C GLY A 106 -3.17 -25.60 -24.41
N TYR A 107 -3.24 -25.16 -23.15
CA TYR A 107 -2.47 -25.73 -22.03
C TYR A 107 -3.37 -26.36 -20.97
N SER A 108 -2.86 -27.39 -20.29
CA SER A 108 -3.60 -28.22 -19.32
C SER A 108 -2.88 -28.43 -17.98
N ASP A 109 -1.78 -27.73 -17.73
CA ASP A 109 -0.90 -27.82 -16.55
C ASP A 109 -1.06 -26.61 -15.61
N TRP A 110 -2.30 -26.11 -15.50
CA TRP A 110 -2.62 -24.93 -14.71
C TRP A 110 -2.67 -25.23 -13.21
N ARG A 111 -2.33 -24.22 -12.41
CA ARG A 111 -2.38 -24.27 -10.94
C ARG A 111 -2.80 -22.93 -10.34
N VAL A 112 -3.19 -22.97 -9.08
CA VAL A 112 -3.35 -21.77 -8.24
C VAL A 112 -1.93 -21.23 -7.91
N PRO A 113 -1.69 -19.91 -7.98
CA PRO A 113 -0.36 -19.33 -7.76
C PRO A 113 0.05 -19.36 -6.28
N SER A 114 1.36 -19.31 -6.04
CA SER A 114 1.90 -18.93 -4.73
C SER A 114 1.74 -17.42 -4.48
N ILE A 115 1.94 -16.98 -3.24
CA ILE A 115 1.89 -15.55 -2.92
C ILE A 115 2.98 -14.75 -3.64
N LYS A 116 4.19 -15.29 -3.81
CA LYS A 116 5.29 -14.62 -4.54
C LYS A 116 4.97 -14.46 -6.02
N GLU A 117 4.35 -15.47 -6.62
CA GLU A 117 3.91 -15.40 -8.01
C GLU A 117 2.79 -14.38 -8.18
N LEU A 118 1.74 -14.44 -7.36
CA LEU A 118 0.61 -13.52 -7.51
C LEU A 118 1.02 -12.07 -7.20
N TYR A 119 1.89 -11.86 -6.22
CA TYR A 119 2.42 -10.53 -5.88
C TYR A 119 3.36 -9.97 -6.95
N SER A 120 3.98 -10.80 -7.79
CA SER A 120 4.76 -10.30 -8.94
C SER A 120 3.93 -9.43 -9.90
N LEU A 121 2.61 -9.65 -9.94
CA LEU A 121 1.65 -8.87 -10.74
C LEU A 121 1.23 -7.53 -10.12
N ILE A 122 1.56 -7.26 -8.85
CA ILE A 122 1.13 -6.02 -8.20
C ILE A 122 1.77 -4.81 -8.90
N ASP A 123 1.01 -3.75 -9.12
CA ASP A 123 1.48 -2.52 -9.73
C ASP A 123 1.15 -1.33 -8.81
N PHE A 124 2.18 -0.76 -8.19
CA PHE A 124 2.08 0.31 -7.19
C PHE A 124 1.83 1.70 -7.76
N ARG A 125 1.50 1.79 -9.06
CA ARG A 125 0.81 2.94 -9.63
C ARG A 125 -0.70 2.94 -9.34
N GLY A 126 -1.22 1.83 -8.78
CA GLY A 126 -2.59 1.74 -8.29
C GLY A 126 -2.88 2.73 -7.14
N ASN A 127 -4.16 2.97 -6.90
CA ASN A 127 -4.68 3.86 -5.86
C ASN A 127 -6.01 3.33 -5.35
N THR A 128 -6.14 3.11 -4.04
CA THR A 128 -7.39 2.60 -3.44
C THR A 128 -8.59 3.53 -3.66
N GLY A 129 -8.34 4.83 -3.91
CA GLY A 129 -9.35 5.86 -4.12
C GLY A 129 -9.57 6.74 -2.88
N PHE A 130 -10.01 7.98 -3.12
CA PHE A 130 -10.25 9.01 -2.10
C PHE A 130 -11.52 9.82 -2.41
N GLY A 131 -12.16 10.41 -1.39
CA GLY A 131 -13.32 11.31 -1.59
C GLY A 131 -14.70 10.64 -1.67
N GLY A 132 -14.82 9.34 -1.41
CA GLY A 132 -16.09 8.62 -1.25
C GLY A 132 -16.42 8.27 0.21
N ALA A 133 -17.64 7.76 0.46
CA ALA A 133 -18.05 7.20 1.74
C ALA A 133 -16.95 6.29 2.35
N PRO A 134 -16.79 6.24 3.70
CA PRO A 134 -15.68 5.58 4.37
C PRO A 134 -15.39 4.19 3.78
N MET A 135 -14.11 3.82 3.62
CA MET A 135 -13.62 2.52 3.11
C MET A 135 -14.60 1.37 3.42
N GLY A 136 -15.53 1.12 2.48
CA GLY A 136 -16.72 0.30 2.74
C GLY A 136 -18.09 0.89 2.37
N GLY A 137 -18.17 2.09 1.79
CA GLY A 137 -19.41 2.62 1.22
C GLY A 137 -19.84 1.90 -0.07
N GLY A 138 -21.14 1.86 -0.33
CA GLY A 138 -21.80 1.11 -1.41
C GLY A 138 -21.53 1.59 -2.85
N SER A 139 -20.36 2.16 -3.12
CA SER A 139 -19.88 2.51 -4.46
C SER A 139 -18.35 2.38 -4.56
N VAL A 140 -17.85 2.16 -5.77
CA VAL A 140 -16.41 2.22 -6.07
C VAL A 140 -16.04 3.70 -6.26
N PRO A 141 -15.02 4.26 -5.58
CA PRO A 141 -14.57 5.62 -5.83
C PRO A 141 -14.17 5.82 -7.30
N ASP A 142 -14.52 6.97 -7.90
CA ASP A 142 -14.25 7.26 -9.32
C ASP A 142 -12.75 7.31 -9.66
N ASN A 143 -11.93 7.61 -8.65
CA ASN A 143 -10.47 7.66 -8.73
C ASN A 143 -9.78 6.37 -8.23
N ALA A 144 -10.53 5.29 -7.95
CA ALA A 144 -9.93 4.02 -7.60
C ALA A 144 -9.26 3.39 -8.84
N ILE A 145 -7.97 3.07 -8.70
CA ILE A 145 -7.13 2.42 -9.71
C ILE A 145 -6.66 1.10 -9.09
N PRO A 146 -7.06 -0.07 -9.62
CA PRO A 146 -6.61 -1.33 -9.05
C PRO A 146 -5.10 -1.48 -9.24
N PHE A 147 -4.43 -2.09 -8.27
CA PHE A 147 -2.99 -2.35 -8.23
C PHE A 147 -2.57 -3.50 -9.16
N ILE A 148 -3.14 -3.59 -10.36
CA ILE A 148 -2.82 -4.58 -11.40
C ILE A 148 -3.01 -3.93 -12.76
N ASN A 149 -2.12 -4.24 -13.72
CA ASN A 149 -2.18 -3.67 -15.06
C ASN A 149 -3.43 -4.17 -15.82
N THR A 150 -4.44 -3.30 -15.95
CA THR A 150 -5.71 -3.63 -16.60
C THR A 150 -5.68 -3.59 -18.12
N ASP A 151 -4.57 -3.16 -18.74
CA ASP A 151 -4.39 -3.37 -20.18
C ASP A 151 -4.23 -4.87 -20.49
N SER A 152 -3.66 -5.61 -19.55
CA SER A 152 -3.28 -7.01 -19.70
C SER A 152 -4.21 -7.98 -18.97
N PHE A 153 -4.71 -7.60 -17.79
CA PHE A 153 -5.49 -8.48 -16.92
C PHE A 153 -6.88 -7.94 -16.65
N ASP A 154 -7.88 -8.82 -16.70
CA ASP A 154 -9.23 -8.47 -16.26
C ASP A 154 -9.24 -8.32 -14.73
N PHE A 155 -9.93 -7.30 -14.23
CA PHE A 155 -10.07 -7.03 -12.81
C PHE A 155 -11.52 -6.73 -12.43
N ARG A 156 -11.89 -7.09 -11.19
CA ARG A 156 -13.17 -6.77 -10.56
C ARG A 156 -12.96 -6.28 -9.14
N PHE A 157 -13.72 -5.25 -8.78
CA PHE A 157 -13.95 -4.89 -7.39
C PHE A 157 -14.90 -5.89 -6.71
N GLY A 158 -15.11 -5.76 -5.40
CA GLY A 158 -16.12 -6.52 -4.67
C GLY A 158 -17.54 -6.23 -5.17
N ASP A 159 -18.42 -7.21 -5.04
CA ASP A 159 -19.81 -7.16 -5.50
C ASP A 159 -20.69 -6.39 -4.52
N LEU A 160 -20.90 -5.10 -4.82
CA LEU A 160 -21.74 -4.21 -4.04
C LEU A 160 -23.21 -4.66 -4.00
N THR A 161 -23.68 -5.36 -5.03
CA THR A 161 -25.06 -5.87 -5.09
C THR A 161 -25.27 -7.08 -4.18
N ALA A 162 -24.19 -7.81 -3.89
CA ALA A 162 -24.14 -8.89 -2.91
C ALA A 162 -23.82 -8.40 -1.48
N GLY A 163 -23.76 -7.09 -1.25
CA GLY A 163 -23.45 -6.49 0.05
C GLY A 163 -21.97 -6.49 0.42
N GLU A 164 -21.08 -6.78 -0.53
CA GLU A 164 -19.65 -6.65 -0.33
C GLU A 164 -19.20 -5.19 -0.41
N ARG A 165 -18.06 -4.86 0.20
CA ARG A 165 -17.38 -3.58 -0.06
C ARG A 165 -16.62 -3.68 -1.37
N TYR A 166 -16.37 -2.57 -2.05
CA TYR A 166 -15.59 -2.62 -3.30
C TYR A 166 -14.16 -3.18 -3.12
N ILE A 167 -13.56 -3.01 -1.93
CA ILE A 167 -12.25 -3.59 -1.59
C ILE A 167 -12.33 -5.07 -1.20
N ASP A 168 -13.51 -5.69 -1.18
CA ASP A 168 -13.66 -7.11 -0.91
C ASP A 168 -13.27 -7.98 -2.13
N ALA A 169 -12.16 -7.63 -2.75
CA ALA A 169 -11.61 -8.24 -3.96
C ALA A 169 -10.32 -9.03 -3.67
N GLN A 170 -10.35 -9.89 -2.65
CA GLN A 170 -9.19 -10.69 -2.25
C GLN A 170 -8.92 -11.84 -3.21
N TRP A 171 -7.66 -12.04 -3.58
CA TRP A 171 -7.24 -13.06 -4.54
C TRP A 171 -6.52 -14.23 -3.88
N LEU A 172 -6.89 -15.43 -4.31
CA LEU A 172 -6.45 -16.70 -3.75
C LEU A 172 -4.99 -17.00 -4.09
N THR A 173 -4.29 -17.57 -3.13
CA THR A 173 -2.99 -18.23 -3.35
C THR A 173 -2.95 -19.59 -2.67
N THR A 174 -1.91 -20.38 -2.94
CA THR A 174 -1.62 -21.63 -2.23
C THR A 174 -0.80 -21.43 -0.96
N THR A 175 -0.36 -20.20 -0.65
CA THR A 175 0.58 -19.97 0.44
C THR A 175 -0.15 -19.86 1.78
N HIS A 176 -0.05 -20.93 2.55
CA HIS A 176 -0.53 -20.96 3.93
C HIS A 176 0.36 -20.13 4.85
N TYR A 177 -0.27 -19.47 5.82
CA TYR A 177 0.46 -19.05 7.01
C TYR A 177 0.71 -20.29 7.86
N VAL A 178 1.96 -20.48 8.29
CA VAL A 178 2.39 -21.64 9.09
C VAL A 178 1.95 -21.59 10.56
N SER A 179 1.18 -20.57 10.93
CA SER A 179 0.50 -20.43 12.22
C SER A 179 -0.96 -20.00 11.97
N THR A 180 -1.61 -19.46 13.00
CA THR A 180 -3.00 -18.98 12.95
C THR A 180 -3.07 -17.47 13.15
N THR A 181 -4.14 -16.84 12.66
CA THR A 181 -4.46 -15.43 12.95
C THR A 181 -5.83 -15.32 13.59
N MET A 182 -6.17 -14.15 14.15
CA MET A 182 -7.54 -13.80 14.56
C MET A 182 -8.20 -14.90 15.40
N ASP A 183 -7.60 -15.23 16.55
CA ASP A 183 -8.10 -16.23 17.50
C ASP A 183 -8.12 -17.67 16.95
N GLY A 184 -6.99 -18.13 16.39
CA GLY A 184 -6.84 -19.54 16.01
C GLY A 184 -7.39 -19.92 14.63
N ALA A 185 -7.76 -18.95 13.79
CA ALA A 185 -8.15 -19.23 12.42
C ALA A 185 -6.94 -19.71 11.59
N LYS A 186 -7.13 -20.80 10.84
CA LYS A 186 -6.21 -21.23 9.78
C LYS A 186 -6.21 -20.17 8.69
N THR A 187 -5.01 -19.83 8.21
CA THR A 187 -4.82 -18.62 7.41
C THR A 187 -4.09 -18.92 6.10
N LEU A 188 -4.53 -18.24 5.05
CA LEU A 188 -3.89 -18.18 3.74
C LEU A 188 -3.47 -16.74 3.48
N PHE A 189 -2.30 -16.54 2.89
CA PHE A 189 -1.95 -15.25 2.34
C PHE A 189 -2.68 -15.03 1.02
N GLY A 190 -3.20 -13.83 0.82
CA GLY A 190 -3.79 -13.42 -0.46
C GLY A 190 -3.32 -12.02 -0.84
N VAL A 191 -3.36 -11.73 -2.13
CA VAL A 191 -3.16 -10.36 -2.64
C VAL A 191 -4.52 -9.70 -2.82
N ASN A 192 -4.66 -8.44 -2.46
CA ASN A 192 -5.85 -7.66 -2.77
C ASN A 192 -5.47 -6.53 -3.72
N PHE A 193 -5.72 -6.72 -5.01
CA PHE A 193 -5.42 -5.70 -6.02
C PHE A 193 -6.35 -4.48 -5.94
N ALA A 194 -7.43 -4.51 -5.15
CA ALA A 194 -8.22 -3.29 -4.91
C ALA A 194 -7.54 -2.32 -3.93
N ASP A 195 -6.70 -2.83 -3.02
CA ASP A 195 -6.10 -2.03 -1.94
C ASP A 195 -4.59 -2.23 -1.74
N GLY A 196 -3.92 -2.90 -2.68
CA GLY A 196 -2.46 -2.93 -2.80
C GLY A 196 -1.73 -3.72 -1.70
N ARG A 197 -2.31 -4.80 -1.17
CA ARG A 197 -1.78 -5.49 0.03
C ARG A 197 -1.66 -7.00 -0.09
N ILE A 198 -0.71 -7.56 0.66
CA ILE A 198 -0.74 -8.96 1.13
C ILE A 198 -1.33 -9.00 2.54
N LYS A 199 -2.37 -9.81 2.73
CA LYS A 199 -2.94 -10.06 4.07
C LYS A 199 -3.06 -11.55 4.32
N GLY A 200 -2.93 -11.95 5.58
CA GLY A 200 -3.40 -13.24 6.05
C GLY A 200 -4.90 -13.20 6.22
N TYR A 201 -5.60 -14.05 5.49
CA TYR A 201 -7.04 -14.23 5.61
C TYR A 201 -7.33 -15.53 6.33
N GLY A 202 -7.90 -15.43 7.54
CA GLY A 202 -8.46 -16.56 8.25
C GLY A 202 -9.57 -17.19 7.41
N TYR A 203 -9.28 -18.30 6.75
CA TYR A 203 -10.20 -18.93 5.81
C TYR A 203 -11.05 -20.01 6.47
N HIS A 204 -10.57 -20.59 7.57
CA HIS A 204 -11.25 -21.63 8.32
C HIS A 204 -10.92 -21.51 9.80
N HIS A 205 -11.94 -21.55 10.66
CA HIS A 205 -11.76 -21.52 12.11
C HIS A 205 -12.24 -22.83 12.71
N PRO A 206 -11.36 -23.66 13.33
CA PRO A 206 -11.72 -24.99 13.80
C PRO A 206 -12.91 -25.01 14.76
N ASN A 207 -13.01 -24.01 15.65
CA ASN A 207 -14.06 -23.93 16.66
C ASN A 207 -15.28 -23.09 16.26
N ARG A 208 -15.36 -22.58 15.01
CA ARG A 208 -16.50 -21.77 14.56
C ARG A 208 -17.08 -22.39 13.30
N ARG A 209 -18.38 -22.70 13.32
CA ARG A 209 -19.11 -23.23 12.16
C ARG A 209 -19.43 -22.09 11.17
N ARG A 210 -18.43 -21.68 10.42
CA ARG A 210 -18.57 -20.75 9.28
C ARG A 210 -18.12 -21.44 7.99
N PRO A 211 -18.75 -21.15 6.85
CA PRO A 211 -18.25 -21.58 5.55
C PRO A 211 -16.80 -21.12 5.35
N GLU A 212 -16.03 -21.90 4.58
CA GLU A 212 -14.69 -21.47 4.19
C GLU A 212 -14.75 -20.13 3.46
N LYS A 213 -13.79 -19.25 3.76
CA LYS A 213 -13.67 -17.99 3.02
C LYS A 213 -13.35 -18.31 1.55
N LYS A 214 -14.05 -17.60 0.67
CA LYS A 214 -13.84 -17.65 -0.78
C LYS A 214 -13.16 -16.38 -1.28
N PHE A 215 -12.46 -16.52 -2.40
CA PHE A 215 -11.58 -15.51 -2.99
C PHE A 215 -11.76 -15.46 -4.50
N TYR A 216 -11.44 -14.33 -5.12
CA TYR A 216 -11.20 -14.32 -6.57
C TYR A 216 -10.00 -15.20 -6.91
N VAL A 217 -10.03 -15.84 -8.08
CA VAL A 217 -8.97 -16.76 -8.50
C VAL A 217 -8.43 -16.36 -9.86
N ARG A 218 -7.10 -16.41 -9.97
CA ARG A 218 -6.36 -16.41 -11.23
C ARG A 218 -5.47 -17.64 -11.23
N TYR A 219 -5.31 -18.27 -12.38
CA TYR A 219 -4.48 -19.45 -12.53
C TYR A 219 -3.18 -19.11 -13.26
N VAL A 220 -2.15 -19.87 -12.95
CA VAL A 220 -0.80 -19.70 -13.49
C VAL A 220 -0.25 -21.04 -13.96
N ARG A 221 0.72 -21.00 -14.87
CA ARG A 221 1.56 -22.11 -15.27
C ARG A 221 2.99 -21.67 -15.56
N GLY A 222 3.89 -22.63 -15.69
CA GLY A 222 5.33 -22.41 -15.86
C GLY A 222 6.13 -22.68 -14.60
N THR A 223 7.45 -22.50 -14.70
CA THR A 223 8.41 -22.70 -13.62
C THR A 223 8.06 -21.81 -12.42
N PRO A 224 7.98 -22.35 -11.19
CA PRO A 224 7.74 -21.56 -9.99
C PRO A 224 8.70 -20.37 -9.87
N TYR A 225 8.18 -19.24 -9.42
CA TYR A 225 8.92 -17.99 -9.27
C TYR A 225 9.01 -17.55 -7.80
N GLY A 226 10.16 -16.98 -7.42
CA GLY A 226 10.39 -16.39 -6.10
C GLY A 226 11.07 -17.30 -5.07
N ASP A 227 11.68 -18.40 -5.50
CA ASP A 227 12.54 -19.19 -4.63
C ASP A 227 13.80 -18.39 -4.26
N ASN A 228 14.22 -18.49 -3.01
CA ASN A 228 15.45 -17.85 -2.53
C ASN A 228 16.63 -18.81 -2.61
N ASP A 229 17.80 -18.30 -3.04
CA ASP A 229 19.05 -19.07 -3.06
C ASP A 229 20.18 -18.22 -2.45
N PHE A 230 20.20 -18.17 -1.13
CA PHE A 230 21.11 -17.31 -0.38
C PHE A 230 22.48 -17.95 -0.12
N ILE A 231 23.53 -17.16 -0.33
CA ILE A 231 24.92 -17.48 0.03
C ILE A 231 25.50 -16.35 0.87
N ASP A 232 26.06 -16.69 2.02
CA ASP A 232 26.90 -15.78 2.79
C ASP A 232 28.23 -15.56 2.08
N ARG A 233 28.58 -14.29 1.83
CA ARG A 233 29.84 -13.92 1.18
C ARG A 233 31.00 -13.77 2.15
N GLY A 234 30.76 -13.85 3.46
CA GLY A 234 31.78 -13.72 4.49
C GLY A 234 32.28 -12.29 4.73
N ASP A 235 31.79 -11.31 3.98
CA ASP A 235 32.11 -9.87 4.09
C ASP A 235 31.00 -9.06 4.79
N GLY A 236 30.06 -9.74 5.43
CA GLY A 236 28.87 -9.12 6.02
C GLY A 236 27.74 -8.87 5.01
N THR A 237 27.79 -9.49 3.82
CA THR A 237 26.71 -9.48 2.82
C THR A 237 26.23 -10.89 2.48
N VAL A 238 25.00 -10.98 1.98
CA VAL A 238 24.37 -12.23 1.50
C VAL A 238 23.96 -12.04 0.04
N LEU A 239 24.45 -12.90 -0.83
CA LEU A 239 24.03 -12.97 -2.23
C LEU A 239 22.78 -13.83 -2.35
N ASP A 240 21.75 -13.30 -3.00
CA ASP A 240 20.69 -14.13 -3.57
C ASP A 240 21.09 -14.51 -5.00
N ARG A 241 21.51 -15.76 -5.20
CA ARG A 241 21.88 -16.28 -6.52
C ARG A 241 20.70 -16.37 -7.47
N SER A 242 19.47 -16.41 -6.96
CA SER A 242 18.29 -16.49 -7.82
C SER A 242 18.04 -15.16 -8.54
N THR A 243 18.26 -14.02 -7.87
CA THR A 243 17.94 -12.68 -8.39
C THR A 243 19.18 -11.85 -8.74
N GLY A 244 20.36 -12.24 -8.26
CA GLY A 244 21.57 -11.44 -8.34
C GLY A 244 21.59 -10.23 -7.39
N LEU A 245 20.61 -10.12 -6.49
CA LEU A 245 20.59 -9.11 -5.43
C LEU A 245 21.59 -9.48 -4.34
N VAL A 246 22.21 -8.45 -3.75
CA VAL A 246 23.09 -8.60 -2.60
C VAL A 246 22.52 -7.78 -1.46
N TRP A 247 22.34 -8.44 -0.33
CA TRP A 247 21.70 -7.90 0.87
C TRP A 247 22.75 -7.64 1.94
N MET A 248 22.59 -6.57 2.72
CA MET A 248 23.28 -6.48 4.00
C MET A 248 22.88 -7.67 4.87
N LYS A 249 23.86 -8.31 5.54
CA LYS A 249 23.58 -9.48 6.38
C LYS A 249 22.85 -9.13 7.67
N ARG A 250 23.12 -7.96 8.27
CA ARG A 250 22.40 -7.43 9.43
C ARG A 250 21.38 -6.38 9.00
N ASP A 251 20.33 -6.21 9.78
CA ASP A 251 19.39 -5.09 9.65
C ASP A 251 19.94 -3.82 10.34
N SER A 252 19.18 -2.73 10.28
CA SER A 252 19.52 -1.42 10.87
C SER A 252 19.69 -1.43 12.40
N GLY A 253 19.28 -2.49 13.09
CA GLY A 253 19.33 -2.60 14.56
C GLY A 253 18.26 -1.79 15.30
N ALA A 254 17.74 -0.72 14.70
CA ALA A 254 16.68 0.11 15.24
C ALA A 254 15.70 0.56 14.14
N GLY A 255 14.48 0.91 14.55
CA GLY A 255 13.47 1.50 13.69
C GLY A 255 13.79 2.95 13.35
N MET A 256 13.32 3.40 12.20
CA MET A 256 13.47 4.78 11.71
C MET A 256 12.30 5.16 10.82
N ASP A 257 12.04 6.46 10.69
CA ASP A 257 11.02 6.94 9.75
C ASP A 257 11.44 6.68 8.30
N TRP A 258 10.53 6.89 7.35
CA TRP A 258 10.78 6.54 5.97
C TRP A 258 11.84 7.42 5.29
N GLN A 259 11.90 8.72 5.63
CA GLN A 259 12.92 9.62 5.09
C GLN A 259 14.32 9.20 5.58
N GLN A 260 14.43 8.86 6.86
CA GLN A 260 15.65 8.33 7.48
C GLN A 260 16.04 6.98 6.87
N ALA A 261 15.07 6.11 6.58
CA ALA A 261 15.32 4.81 5.95
C ALA A 261 15.97 4.93 4.57
N LEU A 262 15.49 5.87 3.75
CA LEU A 262 16.09 6.18 2.46
C LEU A 262 17.54 6.66 2.64
N ALA A 263 17.74 7.68 3.47
CA ALA A 263 19.05 8.26 3.75
C ALA A 263 20.04 7.25 4.34
N PHE A 264 19.58 6.33 5.19
CA PHE A 264 20.41 5.29 5.81
C PHE A 264 21.04 4.37 4.76
N CYS A 265 20.26 3.94 3.77
CA CYS A 265 20.79 3.08 2.71
C CYS A 265 21.67 3.84 1.73
N GLU A 266 21.24 5.01 1.26
CA GLU A 266 22.01 5.84 0.33
C GLU A 266 23.36 6.28 0.91
N GLY A 267 23.41 6.55 2.21
CA GLY A 267 24.64 6.94 2.92
C GLY A 267 25.55 5.77 3.31
N SER A 268 25.16 4.52 3.06
CA SER A 268 25.92 3.37 3.54
C SER A 268 27.15 3.08 2.69
N THR A 269 28.28 2.82 3.36
CA THR A 269 29.53 2.36 2.76
C THR A 269 29.86 0.90 3.12
N HIS A 270 28.86 0.15 3.62
CA HIS A 270 29.03 -1.22 4.14
C HIS A 270 29.72 -2.14 3.12
N ALA A 271 30.62 -3.00 3.61
CA ALA A 271 31.48 -3.85 2.78
C ALA A 271 32.30 -3.09 1.71
N ALA A 272 32.66 -1.82 1.99
CA ALA A 272 33.38 -0.92 1.08
C ALA A 272 32.63 -0.63 -0.23
N LYS A 273 31.28 -0.60 -0.17
CA LYS A 273 30.39 -0.36 -1.32
C LYS A 273 29.47 0.82 -1.04
N GLY A 274 29.29 1.71 -2.03
CA GLY A 274 28.50 2.94 -1.90
C GLY A 274 27.24 2.98 -2.78
N ASP A 275 26.79 1.84 -3.30
CA ASP A 275 25.59 1.70 -4.14
C ASP A 275 24.45 0.97 -3.42
N TRP A 276 24.39 1.12 -2.10
CA TRP A 276 23.32 0.57 -1.28
C TRP A 276 22.06 1.42 -1.42
N ARG A 277 20.92 0.75 -1.46
CA ARG A 277 19.60 1.40 -1.56
C ARG A 277 18.58 0.67 -0.70
N LEU A 278 17.50 1.37 -0.39
CA LEU A 278 16.34 0.76 0.23
C LEU A 278 15.64 -0.12 -0.84
N PRO A 279 15.34 -1.40 -0.57
CA PRO A 279 14.69 -2.29 -1.52
C PRO A 279 13.28 -1.79 -1.85
N ASN A 280 12.83 -2.00 -3.07
CA ASN A 280 11.42 -1.78 -3.37
C ASN A 280 10.53 -2.87 -2.76
N ALA A 281 9.22 -2.68 -2.78
CA ALA A 281 8.26 -3.57 -2.13
C ALA A 281 8.32 -5.02 -2.63
N LYS A 282 8.67 -5.24 -3.91
CA LYS A 282 8.75 -6.58 -4.52
C LYS A 282 10.06 -7.28 -4.18
N GLU A 283 11.18 -6.55 -4.15
CA GLU A 283 12.46 -7.08 -3.69
C GLU A 283 12.39 -7.47 -2.20
N LEU A 284 11.80 -6.62 -1.37
CA LEU A 284 11.66 -6.89 0.07
C LEU A 284 10.72 -8.07 0.35
N GLN A 285 9.62 -8.19 -0.40
CA GLN A 285 8.76 -9.36 -0.32
C GLN A 285 9.45 -10.63 -0.84
N GLY A 286 10.35 -10.49 -1.81
CA GLY A 286 11.11 -11.57 -2.41
C GLY A 286 11.94 -12.35 -1.39
N ILE A 287 12.41 -11.75 -0.30
CA ILE A 287 13.20 -12.43 0.74
C ILE A 287 12.38 -13.07 1.87
N VAL A 288 11.04 -12.95 1.84
CA VAL A 288 10.19 -13.59 2.85
C VAL A 288 10.24 -15.11 2.73
N ASP A 289 10.50 -15.79 3.85
CA ASP A 289 10.35 -17.24 3.98
C ASP A 289 9.01 -17.55 4.65
N TYR A 290 7.98 -17.80 3.82
CA TYR A 290 6.63 -18.11 4.27
C TYR A 290 6.49 -19.44 5.02
N ARG A 291 7.57 -20.24 5.12
CA ARG A 291 7.59 -21.48 5.91
C ARG A 291 7.95 -21.23 7.37
N ARG A 292 8.21 -19.99 7.76
CA ARG A 292 8.69 -19.59 9.08
C ARG A 292 7.78 -18.55 9.70
N SER A 293 7.65 -18.59 11.02
CA SER A 293 6.99 -17.55 11.79
C SER A 293 7.44 -17.58 13.26
N PRO A 294 7.19 -16.50 14.01
CA PRO A 294 7.52 -16.47 15.44
C PRO A 294 6.89 -17.64 16.22
N ASP A 295 5.66 -18.01 15.88
CA ASP A 295 4.89 -19.06 16.57
C ASP A 295 5.25 -20.48 16.14
N SER A 296 5.64 -20.69 14.87
CA SER A 296 5.89 -22.04 14.33
C SER A 296 7.35 -22.46 14.41
N SER A 297 8.28 -21.53 14.11
CA SER A 297 9.70 -21.81 14.00
C SER A 297 10.54 -21.05 15.02
N ARG A 298 9.93 -20.26 15.91
CA ARG A 298 10.62 -19.38 16.86
C ARG A 298 11.62 -18.45 16.18
N SER A 299 11.31 -18.05 14.94
CA SER A 299 12.14 -17.19 14.10
C SER A 299 11.29 -16.17 13.36
N ALA A 300 11.92 -15.15 12.77
CA ALA A 300 11.26 -14.33 11.76
C ALA A 300 10.86 -15.17 10.54
N ALA A 301 9.93 -14.66 9.73
CA ALA A 301 9.58 -15.15 8.40
C ALA A 301 10.69 -14.83 7.36
N LEU A 302 11.93 -15.21 7.68
CA LEU A 302 13.15 -14.83 6.96
C LEU A 302 14.17 -15.97 7.06
N ASP A 303 15.01 -16.12 6.03
CA ASP A 303 16.13 -17.06 6.08
C ASP A 303 17.15 -16.66 7.18
N PRO A 304 17.62 -17.60 8.03
CA PRO A 304 18.57 -17.30 9.10
C PRO A 304 19.92 -16.70 8.67
N LEU A 305 20.33 -16.83 7.41
CA LEU A 305 21.52 -16.14 6.90
C LEU A 305 21.36 -14.62 6.95
N LEU A 306 20.14 -14.11 6.77
CA LEU A 306 19.78 -12.70 6.91
C LEU A 306 19.45 -12.41 8.39
N GLN A 307 20.46 -12.02 9.16
CA GLN A 307 20.34 -11.74 10.59
C GLN A 307 19.40 -10.57 10.86
N ILE A 308 18.46 -10.76 11.77
CA ILE A 308 17.40 -9.81 12.10
C ILE A 308 17.36 -9.53 13.60
N SER A 309 17.15 -8.26 13.96
CA SER A 309 16.99 -7.82 15.34
C SER A 309 15.67 -8.35 15.94
N SER A 310 15.64 -8.54 17.26
CA SER A 310 14.41 -8.85 17.98
C SER A 310 13.85 -7.62 18.68
N ILE A 311 12.53 -7.53 18.76
CA ILE A 311 11.82 -6.44 19.43
C ILE A 311 10.86 -7.00 20.49
N THR A 312 10.35 -6.12 21.34
CA THR A 312 9.14 -6.38 22.13
C THR A 312 7.96 -5.75 21.40
N ASN A 313 6.98 -6.57 21.03
CA ASN A 313 5.82 -6.13 20.25
C ASN A 313 4.75 -5.45 21.11
N GLU A 314 3.68 -5.01 20.46
CA GLU A 314 2.56 -4.28 21.07
C GLU A 314 1.75 -5.11 22.08
N ALA A 315 1.97 -6.43 22.13
CA ALA A 315 1.41 -7.35 23.12
C ALA A 315 2.41 -7.69 24.25
N GLY A 316 3.57 -7.02 24.30
CA GLY A 316 4.62 -7.28 25.31
C GLY A 316 5.42 -8.56 25.07
N GLN A 317 5.33 -9.15 23.88
CA GLN A 317 5.97 -10.42 23.55
C GLN A 317 7.23 -10.21 22.72
N ARG A 318 8.18 -11.15 22.81
CA ARG A 318 9.32 -11.18 21.88
C ARG A 318 8.83 -11.43 20.45
N ASP A 319 9.28 -10.59 19.54
CA ASP A 319 8.92 -10.63 18.14
C ASP A 319 10.03 -10.06 17.24
N TYR A 320 9.71 -9.86 15.96
CA TYR A 320 10.61 -9.31 14.96
C TYR A 320 9.99 -8.07 14.29
N PRO A 321 10.84 -7.12 13.85
CA PRO A 321 10.35 -5.85 13.33
C PRO A 321 9.72 -5.98 11.94
N TYR A 322 9.03 -4.91 11.54
CA TYR A 322 8.63 -4.71 10.16
C TYR A 322 9.70 -3.91 9.44
N PHE A 323 9.79 -4.05 8.12
CA PHE A 323 10.86 -3.44 7.33
C PHE A 323 10.29 -2.51 6.29
N TRP A 324 10.85 -1.31 6.19
CA TRP A 324 10.52 -0.36 5.15
C TRP A 324 10.98 -0.85 3.77
N SER A 325 10.17 -0.55 2.77
CA SER A 325 10.60 -0.51 1.37
C SER A 325 10.65 0.93 0.86
N SER A 326 11.28 1.14 -0.29
CA SER A 326 11.35 2.44 -0.98
C SER A 326 10.08 2.80 -1.76
N THR A 327 9.06 1.94 -1.73
CA THR A 327 7.82 2.08 -2.49
C THR A 327 6.75 2.82 -1.68
N THR A 328 6.18 3.86 -2.27
CA THR A 328 5.03 4.58 -1.70
C THR A 328 3.74 3.75 -1.86
N HIS A 329 2.85 3.74 -0.89
CA HIS A 329 1.53 3.14 -1.03
C HIS A 329 0.46 4.23 -1.19
N GLN A 330 -0.13 4.37 -2.37
CA GLN A 330 -1.20 5.33 -2.62
C GLN A 330 -2.54 4.82 -2.09
N ASP A 331 -2.69 4.83 -0.77
CA ASP A 331 -3.85 4.27 -0.09
C ASP A 331 -4.63 5.28 0.76
N GLY A 332 -5.96 5.16 0.67
CA GLY A 332 -6.92 5.87 1.51
C GLY A 332 -7.03 7.36 1.17
N PRO A 333 -7.62 8.17 2.07
CA PRO A 333 -7.95 9.57 1.79
C PRO A 333 -6.73 10.50 1.68
N ARG A 334 -5.54 10.02 2.05
CA ARG A 334 -4.27 10.74 1.92
C ARG A 334 -3.33 9.92 1.04
N PRO A 335 -3.57 9.89 -0.28
CA PRO A 335 -2.64 9.25 -1.20
C PRO A 335 -1.24 9.83 -0.97
N ALA A 336 -0.19 9.04 -1.26
CA ALA A 336 1.22 9.35 -1.03
C ALA A 336 1.74 9.40 0.41
N ALA A 337 0.89 9.53 1.44
CA ALA A 337 1.36 9.68 2.82
C ALA A 337 1.88 8.39 3.47
N GLN A 338 1.69 7.24 2.82
CA GLN A 338 2.07 5.93 3.33
C GLN A 338 3.19 5.32 2.48
N ALA A 339 4.04 4.51 3.09
CA ALA A 339 5.01 3.67 2.40
C ALA A 339 4.76 2.21 2.72
N VAL A 340 5.21 1.31 1.84
CA VAL A 340 5.03 -0.12 2.00
C VAL A 340 6.03 -0.67 3.03
N TYR A 341 5.54 -1.52 3.92
CA TYR A 341 6.38 -2.36 4.78
C TYR A 341 6.06 -3.85 4.60
N VAL A 342 7.04 -4.70 4.94
CA VAL A 342 6.85 -6.16 5.08
C VAL A 342 7.06 -6.56 6.53
N ALA A 343 6.14 -7.35 7.08
CA ALA A 343 6.19 -7.83 8.46
C ALA A 343 6.96 -9.16 8.55
N PHE A 344 8.18 -9.15 9.09
CA PHE A 344 8.94 -10.39 9.32
C PHE A 344 8.61 -11.05 10.67
N GLY A 345 8.05 -10.29 11.61
CA GLY A 345 7.38 -10.78 12.82
C GLY A 345 5.86 -10.89 12.64
N ARG A 346 5.12 -11.13 13.73
CA ARG A 346 3.63 -11.19 13.68
C ARG A 346 3.08 -9.87 13.17
N ALA A 347 2.12 -9.92 12.25
CA ALA A 347 1.48 -8.72 11.72
C ALA A 347 0.28 -8.37 12.61
N LEU A 348 0.60 -7.63 13.68
CA LEU A 348 -0.32 -7.38 14.79
C LEU A 348 -1.41 -6.36 14.47
N GLY A 349 -2.53 -6.54 15.16
CA GLY A 349 -3.60 -5.59 15.23
C GLY A 349 -4.44 -5.77 16.49
N ARG A 350 -5.37 -4.84 16.74
CA ARG A 350 -6.27 -4.87 17.87
C ARG A 350 -7.69 -5.20 17.42
N MET A 351 -8.12 -6.42 17.72
CA MET A 351 -9.48 -6.90 17.45
C MET A 351 -10.12 -7.36 18.76
N TYR A 352 -11.39 -7.03 18.96
CA TYR A 352 -12.16 -7.44 20.14
C TYR A 352 -11.54 -7.01 21.48
N GLY A 353 -10.82 -5.88 21.50
CA GLY A 353 -10.10 -5.37 22.68
C GLY A 353 -8.68 -5.90 22.83
N GLU A 354 -8.34 -7.00 22.16
CA GLU A 354 -7.08 -7.73 22.33
C GLU A 354 -6.08 -7.45 21.19
N VAL A 355 -4.80 -7.40 21.52
CA VAL A 355 -3.70 -7.33 20.54
C VAL A 355 -3.34 -8.75 20.11
N MET A 356 -3.45 -9.03 18.81
CA MET A 356 -3.22 -10.36 18.26
C MET A 356 -2.63 -10.29 16.86
N ASP A 357 -2.11 -11.43 16.37
CA ASP A 357 -1.70 -11.55 14.97
C ASP A 357 -2.94 -11.59 14.06
N VAL A 358 -3.12 -10.54 13.25
CA VAL A 358 -4.30 -10.37 12.40
C VAL A 358 -4.01 -10.66 10.92
N HIS A 359 -2.74 -10.60 10.49
CA HIS A 359 -2.36 -10.86 9.09
C HIS A 359 -1.24 -11.90 8.91
N GLY A 360 -0.54 -12.33 9.96
CA GLY A 360 0.54 -13.31 9.87
C GLY A 360 1.90 -12.72 9.47
N ALA A 361 2.98 -13.34 9.97
CA ALA A 361 4.34 -13.02 9.56
C ALA A 361 4.56 -13.35 8.07
N GLY A 362 5.01 -12.36 7.30
CA GLY A 362 5.08 -12.36 5.83
C GLY A 362 4.03 -11.48 5.14
N ALA A 363 3.14 -10.84 5.91
CA ALA A 363 2.21 -9.84 5.37
C ALA A 363 2.94 -8.59 4.87
N GLN A 364 2.36 -7.95 3.85
CA GLN A 364 2.79 -6.65 3.34
C GLN A 364 1.66 -5.66 3.52
N ARG A 365 1.96 -4.53 4.15
CA ARG A 365 1.01 -3.45 4.43
C ARG A 365 1.69 -2.11 4.16
N SER A 366 1.19 -1.07 4.82
CA SER A 366 1.76 0.24 4.76
C SER A 366 1.56 0.98 6.07
N ASP A 367 2.51 1.84 6.39
CA ASP A 367 2.47 2.75 7.53
C ASP A 367 2.61 4.19 7.02
N PRO A 368 2.17 5.20 7.79
CA PRO A 368 2.55 6.59 7.54
C PRO A 368 4.07 6.74 7.48
N LYS A 369 4.56 7.55 6.53
CA LYS A 369 6.01 7.76 6.32
C LYS A 369 6.69 8.49 7.48
N ALA A 370 5.93 9.31 8.21
CA ALA A 370 6.39 10.06 9.37
C ALA A 370 5.25 10.21 10.39
N ASN A 371 5.61 10.57 11.63
CA ASN A 371 4.66 10.95 12.65
C ASN A 371 4.23 12.41 12.45
N PHE A 372 2.94 12.65 12.24
CA PHE A 372 2.42 14.00 11.96
C PHE A 372 1.88 14.75 13.19
N GLY A 373 1.92 14.17 14.39
CA GLY A 373 1.26 14.76 15.56
C GLY A 373 -0.27 14.84 15.41
N GLY A 374 -0.99 15.18 16.49
CA GLY A 374 -2.46 15.29 16.48
C GLY A 374 -3.17 13.95 16.71
N ARG A 375 -4.38 13.75 16.16
CA ARG A 375 -5.18 12.51 16.33
C ARG A 375 -4.33 11.24 16.14
N PHE A 376 -3.35 11.29 15.24
CA PHE A 376 -2.40 10.20 14.91
C PHE A 376 -1.05 10.23 15.66
N GLY A 377 -0.88 11.08 16.68
CA GLY A 377 0.41 11.33 17.34
C GLY A 377 0.43 11.13 18.86
N GLY A 378 -0.68 10.65 19.46
CA GLY A 378 -0.71 10.23 20.86
C GLY A 378 -0.37 8.75 21.02
N GLN A 379 0.15 8.35 22.19
CA GLN A 379 0.36 6.93 22.55
C GLN A 379 -0.92 6.05 22.42
N GLN A 380 -2.10 6.68 22.29
CA GLN A 380 -3.41 6.06 22.14
C GLN A 380 -3.72 5.52 20.74
N GLU A 381 -3.12 6.01 19.65
CA GLU A 381 -3.43 5.53 18.28
C GLU A 381 -2.33 4.64 17.69
N ARG A 382 -1.90 3.61 18.45
CA ARG A 382 -1.01 2.54 17.96
C ARG A 382 -1.66 1.58 16.97
N PHE A 383 -2.95 1.74 16.66
CA PHE A 383 -3.73 0.79 15.88
C PHE A 383 -4.69 1.51 14.92
N ARG A 384 -4.80 1.05 13.66
CA ARG A 384 -5.62 1.71 12.62
C ARG A 384 -6.41 0.72 11.75
N GLY A 385 -7.60 1.17 11.33
CA GLY A 385 -8.44 0.44 10.38
C GLY A 385 -9.29 -0.67 11.03
N PRO A 386 -10.05 -1.44 10.23
CA PRO A 386 -11.08 -2.34 10.75
C PRO A 386 -10.55 -3.48 11.64
N GLN A 387 -9.32 -3.94 11.39
CA GLN A 387 -8.65 -4.97 12.18
C GLN A 387 -7.67 -4.36 13.21
N GLY A 388 -7.66 -3.03 13.30
CA GLY A 388 -6.81 -2.26 14.18
C GLY A 388 -5.33 -2.55 13.96
N ASP A 389 -4.83 -2.51 12.73
CA ASP A 389 -3.42 -2.79 12.42
C ASP A 389 -2.46 -1.94 13.25
N ALA A 390 -1.41 -2.54 13.80
CA ALA A 390 -0.38 -1.83 14.53
C ALA A 390 0.33 -0.80 13.63
N LEU A 391 0.41 0.45 14.10
CA LEU A 391 1.17 1.52 13.47
C LEU A 391 2.52 1.65 14.19
N ARG A 392 3.62 1.44 13.47
CA ARG A 392 4.97 1.58 14.02
C ARG A 392 5.63 2.87 13.58
N ILE A 393 5.49 3.25 12.29
CA ILE A 393 6.14 4.43 11.66
C ILE A 393 7.67 4.33 11.66
N GLU A 394 8.27 3.97 12.78
CA GLU A 394 9.67 3.60 12.93
C GLU A 394 9.84 2.11 12.60
N ASN A 395 9.97 1.80 11.31
CA ASN A 395 10.23 0.44 10.84
C ASN A 395 11.73 0.23 10.60
N HIS A 396 12.19 -1.01 10.67
CA HIS A 396 13.59 -1.38 10.44
C HIS A 396 13.94 -1.33 8.95
N VAL A 397 15.22 -1.41 8.64
CA VAL A 397 15.74 -1.34 7.27
C VAL A 397 16.75 -2.46 7.03
N ARG A 398 16.73 -3.02 5.83
CA ARG A 398 17.83 -3.82 5.27
C ARG A 398 18.09 -3.33 3.86
N CYS A 399 19.28 -2.80 3.64
CA CYS A 399 19.65 -2.29 2.33
C CYS A 399 20.01 -3.42 1.37
N VAL A 400 19.78 -3.17 0.10
CA VAL A 400 20.06 -4.06 -1.01
C VAL A 400 20.88 -3.33 -2.07
N ARG A 401 21.53 -4.10 -2.94
CA ARG A 401 22.20 -3.62 -4.16
C ARG A 401 22.19 -4.70 -5.24
N GLY A 402 22.63 -4.38 -6.45
CA GLY A 402 22.75 -5.35 -7.54
C GLY A 402 21.42 -5.65 -8.24
N GLY A 403 21.27 -6.89 -8.74
CA GLY A 403 20.06 -7.33 -9.44
C GLY A 403 19.80 -6.63 -10.78
N GLY A 404 20.82 -6.00 -11.39
CA GLY A 404 20.67 -5.26 -12.64
C GLY A 404 19.94 -3.92 -12.52
N VAL A 405 19.60 -3.48 -11.31
CA VAL A 405 18.93 -2.21 -11.03
C VAL A 405 19.89 -1.03 -11.18
N LYS A 406 19.46 0.05 -11.85
CA LYS A 406 20.29 1.22 -12.14
C LYS A 406 19.68 2.50 -11.60
N ALA A 407 20.49 3.36 -11.00
CA ALA A 407 20.06 4.69 -10.60
C ALA A 407 19.68 5.54 -11.84
N VAL A 408 18.58 6.28 -11.75
CA VAL A 408 18.09 7.20 -12.77
C VAL A 408 17.80 8.57 -12.17
N ARG A 409 18.17 9.63 -12.90
CA ARG A 409 17.97 11.03 -12.44
C ARG A 409 16.51 11.48 -12.53
N GLN A 410 15.82 11.05 -13.57
CA GLN A 410 14.39 11.28 -13.74
C GLN A 410 13.76 10.01 -14.30
N PRO A 411 12.88 9.34 -13.55
CA PRO A 411 12.10 8.24 -14.09
C PRO A 411 11.20 8.74 -15.22
N VAL A 412 11.23 8.04 -16.35
CA VAL A 412 10.32 8.32 -17.47
C VAL A 412 9.37 7.14 -17.59
N ALA A 413 8.07 7.41 -17.51
CA ALA A 413 7.07 6.40 -17.80
C ALA A 413 7.18 5.98 -19.28
N THR A 414 7.24 4.68 -19.53
CA THR A 414 7.21 4.18 -20.91
C THR A 414 5.80 4.32 -21.48
N ALA A 415 5.68 5.08 -22.57
CA ALA A 415 4.41 5.52 -23.16
C ALA A 415 3.56 4.42 -23.86
N THR A 416 3.80 3.14 -23.54
CA THR A 416 3.19 2.01 -24.25
C THR A 416 1.97 1.40 -23.55
N SER A 417 1.70 1.76 -22.30
CA SER A 417 0.55 1.26 -21.50
C SER A 417 -0.51 2.36 -21.36
N GLY A 418 -1.79 1.99 -21.46
CA GLY A 418 -2.92 2.85 -21.08
C GLY A 418 -3.08 2.94 -19.56
N TYR A 419 -2.76 1.87 -18.83
CA TYR A 419 -2.69 1.84 -17.37
C TYR A 419 -1.52 2.71 -16.84
N PRO A 420 -1.73 3.50 -15.77
CA PRO A 420 -2.90 3.55 -14.88
C PRO A 420 -4.00 4.54 -15.31
N HIS A 421 -3.90 5.17 -16.48
CA HIS A 421 -4.77 6.28 -16.88
C HIS A 421 -6.09 5.84 -17.53
N THR A 422 -6.05 4.72 -18.26
CA THR A 422 -7.22 4.06 -18.85
C THR A 422 -7.40 2.71 -18.19
N LEU A 423 -8.57 2.48 -17.60
CA LEU A 423 -8.86 1.29 -16.82
C LEU A 423 -9.89 0.42 -17.55
N ARG A 424 -9.56 -0.86 -17.67
CA ARG A 424 -10.47 -1.91 -18.15
C ARG A 424 -10.91 -2.75 -16.97
N ILE A 425 -12.08 -2.43 -16.43
CA ILE A 425 -12.69 -3.17 -15.32
C ILE A 425 -13.76 -4.07 -15.93
N GLU A 426 -13.91 -5.31 -15.46
CA GLU A 426 -14.94 -6.17 -16.02
C GLU A 426 -16.33 -5.54 -15.78
N GLY A 427 -17.08 -5.32 -16.86
CA GLY A 427 -18.38 -4.65 -16.85
C GLY A 427 -18.34 -3.13 -17.10
N GLU A 428 -17.17 -2.47 -17.05
CA GLU A 428 -17.05 -1.01 -17.20
C GLU A 428 -15.67 -0.58 -17.74
N THR A 429 -15.63 0.38 -18.68
CA THR A 429 -14.39 1.08 -19.04
C THR A 429 -14.37 2.46 -18.39
N ARG A 430 -13.33 2.78 -17.62
CA ARG A 430 -13.17 4.06 -16.92
C ARG A 430 -11.90 4.76 -17.36
N THR A 431 -11.96 6.07 -17.61
CA THR A 431 -10.78 6.92 -17.77
C THR A 431 -10.51 7.62 -16.44
N SER A 432 -9.35 7.39 -15.82
CA SER A 432 -9.01 8.08 -14.57
C SER A 432 -8.74 9.56 -14.88
N GLY A 433 -9.53 10.48 -14.32
CA GLY A 433 -9.25 11.91 -14.38
C GLY A 433 -10.14 12.77 -15.30
N GLY A 434 -11.28 12.28 -15.78
CA GLY A 434 -12.25 13.11 -16.51
C GLY A 434 -13.49 13.39 -15.66
N SER A 435 -13.63 14.60 -15.10
CA SER A 435 -14.95 15.08 -14.67
C SER A 435 -15.81 15.32 -15.91
N GLN A 436 -16.47 14.27 -16.41
CA GLN A 436 -17.50 14.45 -17.43
C GLN A 436 -18.74 15.03 -16.76
N ARG A 437 -18.82 16.37 -16.79
CA ARG A 437 -20.06 17.12 -16.64
C ARG A 437 -21.11 16.49 -17.57
N ARG A 438 -22.09 15.78 -17.01
CA ARG A 438 -23.35 15.52 -17.70
C ARG A 438 -24.12 16.84 -17.74
N GLY A 439 -23.87 17.63 -18.78
CA GLY A 439 -24.67 18.81 -19.10
C GLY A 439 -26.08 18.40 -19.49
N ALA A 440 -27.05 18.74 -18.64
CA ALA A 440 -28.46 18.71 -18.99
C ALA A 440 -28.75 19.78 -20.06
N LEU A 441 -29.57 19.38 -21.02
CA LEU A 441 -30.05 20.17 -22.15
C LEU A 441 -30.69 21.49 -21.71
N GLY A 442 -30.22 22.61 -22.25
CA GLY A 442 -30.84 23.92 -22.13
C GLY A 442 -30.70 24.69 -23.45
N ARG A 443 -31.85 25.00 -24.07
CA ARG A 443 -32.00 25.75 -25.32
C ARG A 443 -31.42 27.17 -25.19
N GLY A 444 -30.88 27.70 -26.30
CA GLY A 444 -30.05 28.90 -26.34
C GLY A 444 -30.76 30.26 -26.48
N MET A 445 -29.93 31.30 -26.64
CA MET A 445 -30.18 32.55 -27.37
C MET A 445 -28.83 33.27 -27.59
N GLY A 446 -28.71 34.02 -28.68
CA GLY A 446 -27.45 34.50 -29.30
C GLY A 446 -26.71 35.70 -28.64
N PRO A 447 -25.76 36.33 -29.39
CA PRO A 447 -24.68 37.14 -28.82
C PRO A 447 -24.88 38.67 -28.95
N GLY A 448 -24.25 39.41 -28.05
CA GLY A 448 -24.08 40.88 -28.03
C GLY A 448 -23.85 41.30 -26.58
N GLY A 449 -23.05 42.28 -26.19
CA GLY A 449 -22.19 43.28 -26.79
C GLY A 449 -21.65 44.10 -25.59
N PHE A 450 -20.45 44.66 -25.69
CA PHE A 450 -19.81 45.48 -24.65
C PHE A 450 -20.60 46.77 -24.35
N ASP A 451 -20.74 47.16 -23.08
CA ASP A 451 -19.99 48.30 -22.50
C ASP A 451 -20.23 48.48 -20.98
N PRO A 452 -19.30 49.16 -20.26
CA PRO A 452 -19.22 49.23 -18.80
C PRO A 452 -19.95 50.45 -18.24
N PHE A 453 -20.36 50.44 -16.96
CA PHE A 453 -20.26 51.56 -16.01
C PHE A 453 -20.79 51.14 -14.62
N GLU A 454 -20.21 51.78 -13.62
CA GLU A 454 -20.20 51.48 -12.18
C GLU A 454 -21.55 51.62 -11.46
N GLY A 455 -21.68 50.89 -10.35
CA GLY A 455 -22.71 51.05 -9.34
C GLY A 455 -22.27 50.43 -8.02
N ASP A 456 -22.05 51.31 -7.03
CA ASP A 456 -21.31 51.14 -5.78
C ASP A 456 -22.05 50.35 -4.67
N GLY A 457 -21.27 49.78 -3.74
CA GLY A 457 -21.62 49.77 -2.31
C GLY A 457 -22.42 48.61 -1.71
N GLY A 458 -21.72 47.56 -1.26
CA GLY A 458 -22.14 46.78 -0.07
C GLY A 458 -22.14 45.26 -0.20
N GLY A 459 -21.00 44.60 0.09
CA GLY A 459 -21.01 43.13 0.31
C GLY A 459 -19.67 42.40 0.18
N GLN A 460 -18.67 42.98 -0.49
CA GLN A 460 -17.42 42.24 -0.81
C GLN A 460 -16.40 42.16 0.35
N GLY A 461 -16.60 42.90 1.44
CA GLY A 461 -15.64 42.92 2.56
C GLY A 461 -15.64 41.65 3.43
N GLY A 462 -16.75 40.90 3.48
CA GLY A 462 -16.88 39.71 4.35
C GLY A 462 -16.24 38.46 3.76
N ALA A 463 -16.52 38.19 2.49
CA ALA A 463 -16.02 37.03 1.76
C ALA A 463 -14.50 37.07 1.55
N ALA A 464 -13.97 38.23 1.13
CA ALA A 464 -12.53 38.39 0.93
C ALA A 464 -11.75 38.27 2.25
N ARG A 465 -12.27 38.83 3.36
CA ARG A 465 -11.67 38.67 4.70
C ARG A 465 -11.77 37.26 5.24
N PHE A 466 -12.81 36.52 4.87
CA PHE A 466 -12.99 35.12 5.25
C PHE A 466 -11.93 34.23 4.58
N VAL A 467 -11.73 34.37 3.27
CA VAL A 467 -10.67 33.66 2.53
C VAL A 467 -9.29 34.05 3.03
N GLN A 468 -8.97 35.35 3.09
CA GLN A 468 -7.65 35.82 3.55
C GLN A 468 -7.27 35.40 4.98
N ARG A 469 -8.25 35.18 5.86
CA ARG A 469 -7.99 34.73 7.24
C ARG A 469 -7.64 33.25 7.32
N LEU A 470 -8.22 32.43 6.45
CA LEU A 470 -8.19 30.97 6.57
C LEU A 470 -7.30 30.31 5.54
N ASP A 471 -7.11 30.93 4.37
CA ASP A 471 -6.19 30.52 3.32
C ASP A 471 -4.73 30.59 3.82
N ARG A 472 -4.24 29.46 4.35
CA ARG A 472 -2.92 29.35 4.99
C ARG A 472 -1.83 29.08 3.96
N ASN A 473 -2.19 28.48 2.83
CA ASN A 473 -1.25 28.18 1.74
C ASN A 473 -1.24 29.28 0.65
N SER A 474 -2.08 30.31 0.77
CA SER A 474 -2.20 31.46 -0.14
C SER A 474 -2.59 31.07 -1.57
N ASP A 475 -3.42 30.04 -1.73
CA ASP A 475 -3.89 29.55 -3.03
C ASP A 475 -5.20 30.19 -3.51
N GLY A 476 -5.75 31.14 -2.74
CA GLY A 476 -6.92 31.94 -3.07
C GLY A 476 -8.25 31.30 -2.70
N LYS A 477 -8.24 30.15 -2.01
CA LYS A 477 -9.41 29.37 -1.61
C LYS A 477 -9.15 28.70 -0.26
N ILE A 478 -10.19 28.19 0.39
CA ILE A 478 -10.06 27.54 1.70
C ILE A 478 -10.29 26.05 1.55
N SER A 479 -9.26 25.26 1.74
CA SER A 479 -9.39 23.81 1.86
C SER A 479 -10.08 23.39 3.17
N ARG A 480 -10.56 22.15 3.25
CA ARG A 480 -11.09 21.56 4.50
C ARG A 480 -10.15 21.62 5.69
N TRP A 481 -8.85 21.71 5.42
CA TRP A 481 -7.81 21.81 6.44
C TRP A 481 -7.64 23.24 6.96
N GLU A 482 -7.95 24.23 6.13
CA GLU A 482 -7.83 25.66 6.42
C GLU A 482 -9.06 26.22 7.12
N PHE A 483 -10.22 25.59 6.89
CA PHE A 483 -11.47 25.96 7.52
C PHE A 483 -11.46 25.68 9.04
N ASP A 484 -11.65 26.73 9.84
CA ASP A 484 -11.62 26.69 11.30
C ASP A 484 -13.02 26.53 11.95
N GLY A 485 -14.07 26.35 11.15
CA GLY A 485 -15.45 26.14 11.60
C GLY A 485 -15.85 24.66 11.72
N PRO A 486 -17.08 24.36 12.22
CA PRO A 486 -17.58 22.99 12.33
C PRO A 486 -17.66 22.30 10.97
N SER A 487 -17.22 21.05 10.86
CA SER A 487 -17.06 20.34 9.57
C SER A 487 -18.30 20.33 8.68
N GLY A 488 -19.51 20.24 9.26
CA GLY A 488 -20.79 20.29 8.50
C GLY A 488 -21.18 21.69 7.98
N HIS A 489 -20.39 22.72 8.27
CA HIS A 489 -20.52 24.03 7.61
C HIS A 489 -19.67 24.11 6.33
N PHE A 490 -18.57 23.36 6.25
CA PHE A 490 -17.74 23.35 5.06
C PHE A 490 -18.55 22.89 3.84
N ASP A 491 -19.26 21.77 3.98
CA ASP A 491 -20.11 21.19 2.92
C ASP A 491 -21.26 22.11 2.49
N ARG A 492 -21.64 23.08 3.34
CA ARG A 492 -22.67 24.07 3.02
C ARG A 492 -22.12 25.27 2.27
N PHE A 493 -20.82 25.55 2.40
CA PHE A 493 -20.15 26.63 1.70
C PHE A 493 -19.53 26.18 0.39
N ASP A 494 -18.97 24.98 0.33
CA ASP A 494 -18.49 24.30 -0.89
C ASP A 494 -19.69 23.90 -1.78
N ARG A 495 -20.30 24.89 -2.43
CA ARG A 495 -21.54 24.75 -3.22
C ARG A 495 -21.27 24.06 -4.55
N ASN A 496 -20.05 24.20 -5.08
CA ASN A 496 -19.63 23.58 -6.32
C ASN A 496 -19.08 22.15 -6.12
N GLY A 497 -18.79 21.74 -4.88
CA GLY A 497 -18.35 20.40 -4.50
C GLY A 497 -16.91 20.09 -4.90
N ASP A 498 -16.07 21.09 -5.12
CA ASP A 498 -14.68 20.93 -5.57
C ASP A 498 -13.70 20.67 -4.42
N GLY A 499 -14.19 20.70 -3.17
CA GLY A 499 -13.40 20.45 -1.97
C GLY A 499 -12.73 21.68 -1.38
N PHE A 500 -13.03 22.88 -1.91
CA PHE A 500 -12.55 24.16 -1.45
C PHE A 500 -13.73 25.14 -1.24
N ILE A 501 -13.54 26.16 -0.41
CA ILE A 501 -14.47 27.30 -0.33
C ILE A 501 -13.79 28.47 -1.02
N SER A 502 -14.27 28.81 -2.20
CA SER A 502 -13.82 29.97 -2.97
C SER A 502 -14.45 31.27 -2.43
N ALA A 503 -13.94 32.43 -2.85
CA ALA A 503 -14.45 33.72 -2.37
C ALA A 503 -15.94 33.93 -2.68
N ASP A 504 -16.46 33.38 -3.77
CA ASP A 504 -17.88 33.44 -4.12
C ASP A 504 -18.75 32.54 -3.23
N GLU A 505 -18.15 31.50 -2.63
CA GLU A 505 -18.75 30.49 -1.75
C GLU A 505 -18.70 30.87 -0.26
N ALA A 506 -17.86 31.84 0.09
CA ALA A 506 -17.70 32.33 1.45
C ALA A 506 -19.01 32.95 2.02
N PRO A 507 -19.31 32.73 3.31
CA PRO A 507 -20.49 33.32 3.94
C PRO A 507 -20.44 34.85 3.93
N SER A 508 -21.56 35.48 3.55
CA SER A 508 -21.68 36.92 3.36
C SER A 508 -22.24 37.70 4.57
N GLY A 509 -22.28 37.12 5.78
CA GLY A 509 -22.82 37.81 6.96
C GLY A 509 -22.25 37.34 8.30
N PRO A 510 -22.35 38.18 9.36
CA PRO A 510 -21.89 37.81 10.70
C PRO A 510 -22.73 36.68 11.30
N PRO A 511 -22.21 35.92 12.29
CA PRO A 511 -22.91 34.77 12.87
C PRO A 511 -24.26 35.18 13.46
N PRO A 512 -25.30 34.33 13.44
CA PRO A 512 -26.52 34.59 14.19
C PRO A 512 -26.17 34.74 15.68
N GLY A 513 -26.35 35.93 16.22
CA GLY A 513 -26.13 36.21 17.63
C GLY A 513 -27.04 35.34 18.50
N ARG A 514 -26.50 34.82 19.61
CA ARG A 514 -27.29 34.24 20.70
C ARG A 514 -28.37 35.26 21.10
N GLY A 515 -29.63 34.91 20.86
CA GLY A 515 -30.78 35.66 21.37
C GLY A 515 -30.74 35.68 22.90
N GLY A 516 -30.33 36.82 23.46
CA GLY A 516 -30.54 37.14 24.85
C GLY A 516 -32.01 37.46 25.07
N PHE A 517 -32.62 36.79 26.05
CA PHE A 517 -33.88 37.23 26.65
C PHE A 517 -33.61 38.57 27.36
N GLY A 518 -34.14 39.65 26.79
CA GLY A 518 -34.23 40.94 27.46
C GLY A 518 -35.38 40.94 28.47
N GLY A 519 -35.08 41.32 29.70
CA GLY A 519 -36.03 41.92 30.64
C GLY A 519 -35.45 43.25 31.09
N PRO A 520 -36.16 44.38 30.96
CA PRO A 520 -35.56 45.69 31.19
C PRO A 520 -35.90 46.27 32.56
N LEU A 521 -35.09 47.28 32.90
CA LEU A 521 -35.34 48.41 33.82
C LEU A 521 -34.94 48.23 35.29
N GLY A 522 -33.98 49.08 35.69
CA GLY A 522 -34.19 49.92 36.87
C GLY A 522 -33.04 49.98 37.88
N GLY A 523 -32.26 51.05 37.81
CA GLY A 523 -31.71 51.75 38.98
C GLY A 523 -30.46 51.17 39.66
N GLY A 524 -29.33 51.89 39.57
CA GLY A 524 -28.19 51.72 40.49
C GLY A 524 -28.46 52.32 41.88
N PRO A 525 -27.44 52.71 42.66
CA PRO A 525 -26.01 52.37 42.57
C PRO A 525 -25.46 51.88 43.93
N SER A 526 -24.11 51.83 44.02
CA SER A 526 -23.25 51.91 45.21
C SER A 526 -22.62 50.62 45.77
N GLY A 527 -21.28 50.57 45.67
CA GLY A 527 -20.43 50.65 46.86
C GLY A 527 -19.80 49.36 47.40
N GLY A 528 -18.46 49.28 47.31
CA GLY A 528 -17.57 48.50 48.19
C GLY A 528 -17.45 47.02 47.85
N GLY A 529 -16.28 46.39 47.79
CA GLY A 529 -15.01 46.73 48.42
C GLY A 529 -14.63 45.62 49.40
N PHE A 530 -13.61 44.84 48.99
CA PHE A 530 -12.70 44.04 49.81
C PHE A 530 -13.17 42.75 50.50
N GLY A 531 -12.29 41.75 50.41
CA GLY A 531 -12.18 40.68 51.41
C GLY A 531 -12.04 39.28 50.83
N GLY A 532 -10.85 38.93 50.34
CA GLY A 532 -10.45 37.53 50.25
C GLY A 532 -10.14 36.95 51.66
N PRO A 533 -9.36 35.87 51.71
CA PRO A 533 -9.79 34.47 51.75
C PRO A 533 -9.36 33.90 53.14
N PRO A 534 -9.08 32.60 53.42
CA PRO A 534 -8.94 31.45 52.52
C PRO A 534 -9.41 30.08 53.07
N GLY A 535 -9.28 29.07 52.21
CA GLY A 535 -8.62 27.82 52.63
C GLY A 535 -9.50 26.59 52.75
N GLY A 536 -9.30 25.67 51.80
CA GLY A 536 -8.70 24.38 52.11
C GLY A 536 -9.61 23.22 52.54
N GLY A 537 -9.47 22.10 51.81
CA GLY A 537 -9.88 20.75 52.20
C GLY A 537 -11.26 20.35 51.64
N GLY A 538 -11.45 19.19 51.02
CA GLY A 538 -10.59 18.03 50.86
C GLY A 538 -11.31 16.98 50.00
N PHE A 539 -10.50 16.03 49.53
CA PHE A 539 -10.82 14.67 49.09
C PHE A 539 -12.26 14.18 49.30
N PHE A 540 -12.91 13.71 48.22
CA PHE A 540 -13.06 12.30 47.88
C PHE A 540 -13.18 12.13 46.37
#